data_AF-A0AAW9NJA6-F1
#
_entry.id   AF-A0AAW9NJA6-F1
#
_cell.length_a   1.000
_cell.length_b   1.000
_cell.length_c   1.000
_cell.angle_alpha   90.00
_cell.angle_beta   90.00
_cell.angle_gamma   90.00
#
_symmetry.space_group_name_H-M   'P 1'
#
loop_
_entity.id
_entity.type
_entity.pdbx_description
1 polymer ?
#
loop_
_entity_poly.entity_id
_entity_poly.type
_entity_poly.pdbx_seq_one_letter_code
_entity_poly.pdbx_strand_id
1 'polypeptide(L)' 'MKICDSATAFVVHYEPTIAYLENYFAHNQEQFTEYFTYHCLRKEQKMQDALGKHPAQLKQI' A
#
# COMPACT_ATOMS: atom_id res chain seq x y z
N MET A 1 5.80 3.23 21.37
CA MET A 1 5.73 2.75 19.98
C MET A 1 4.65 1.67 19.93
N LYS A 2 3.51 1.90 19.24
CA LYS A 2 2.52 0.85 18.99
C LYS A 2 3.02 0.02 17.81
N ILE A 3 3.03 -1.31 17.94
CA ILE A 3 3.28 -2.20 16.80
C ILE A 3 1.94 -2.37 16.09
N CYS A 4 1.88 -1.94 14.83
CA CYS A 4 0.73 -2.13 13.95
C CYS A 4 1.09 -3.16 12.89
N ASP A 5 0.32 -4.25 12.80
CA ASP A 5 0.51 -5.26 11.76
C ASP A 5 -0.19 -4.86 10.46
N SER A 6 0.39 -3.85 9.82
CA SER A 6 -0.08 -3.34 8.54
C SER A 6 0.25 -4.33 7.41
N ALA A 7 1.36 -5.07 7.52
CA ALA A 7 1.78 -6.04 6.53
C ALA A 7 0.77 -7.20 6.35
N THR A 8 0.32 -7.84 7.43
CA THR A 8 -0.65 -8.94 7.34
C THR A 8 -1.98 -8.46 6.78
N ALA A 9 -2.48 -7.31 7.25
CA ALA A 9 -3.73 -6.73 6.77
C ALA A 9 -3.67 -6.41 5.27
N PHE A 10 -2.52 -5.94 4.79
CA PHE A 10 -2.28 -5.69 3.37
C PHE A 10 -2.31 -7.00 2.58
N VAL A 11 -1.55 -8.02 2.97
CA VAL A 11 -1.42 -9.27 2.20
C VAL A 11 -2.74 -10.04 2.13
N VAL A 12 -3.47 -10.15 3.25
CA VAL A 12 -4.72 -10.93 3.34
C VAL A 12 -5.83 -10.34 2.46
N HIS A 13 -5.89 -9.01 2.34
CA HIS A 13 -6.95 -8.32 1.62
C HIS A 13 -6.48 -7.72 0.30
N TYR A 14 -5.26 -8.03 -0.15
CA TYR A 14 -4.65 -7.35 -1.29
C TYR A 14 -5.49 -7.50 -2.56
N GLU A 15 -5.86 -6.37 -3.14
CA GLU A 15 -6.36 -6.28 -4.50
C GLU A 15 -5.44 -5.39 -5.34
N PRO A 16 -5.09 -5.82 -6.57
CA PRO A 16 -4.23 -5.03 -7.46
C PRO A 16 -5.06 -3.90 -8.14
N THR A 17 -5.68 -3.05 -7.35
CA THR A 17 -6.44 -1.89 -7.81
C THR A 17 -5.97 -0.61 -7.11
N ILE A 18 -6.04 0.52 -7.81
CA ILE A 18 -5.73 1.82 -7.20
C ILE A 18 -6.67 2.12 -6.04
N ALA A 19 -7.96 1.79 -6.19
CA ALA A 19 -8.97 2.00 -5.15
C ALA A 19 -8.62 1.27 -3.84
N TYR A 20 -8.13 0.03 -3.94
CA TYR A 20 -7.65 -0.71 -2.76
C TYR A 20 -6.47 -0.01 -2.10
N LEU A 21 -5.45 0.38 -2.88
CA LEU A 21 -4.25 1.05 -2.36
C LEU A 21 -4.61 2.38 -1.67
N GLU A 22 -5.45 3.20 -2.29
CA GLU A 22 -5.90 4.48 -1.72
C GLU A 22 -6.69 4.28 -0.42
N ASN A 23 -7.65 3.34 -0.41
CA ASN A 23 -8.41 3.02 0.79
C ASN A 23 -7.51 2.51 1.91
N TYR A 24 -6.55 1.64 1.59
CA TYR A 24 -5.62 1.10 2.57
C TYR A 24 -4.75 2.20 3.20
N PHE A 25 -4.25 3.14 2.40
CA PHE A 25 -3.48 4.28 2.90
C PHE A 25 -4.34 5.26 3.71
N ALA A 26 -5.59 5.49 3.31
CA ALA A 26 -6.53 6.32 4.05
C ALA A 26 -6.80 5.75 5.46
N HIS A 27 -7.00 4.44 5.58
CA HIS A 27 -7.21 3.77 6.87
C HIS A 27 -5.97 3.77 7.77
N ASN A 28 -4.77 3.92 7.19
CA ASN A 28 -3.50 3.91 7.91
C ASN A 28 -2.77 5.27 7.82
N GLN A 29 -3.51 6.38 7.75
CA GLN A 29 -2.96 7.72 7.51
C GLN A 29 -1.84 8.11 8.47
N GLU A 30 -1.95 7.79 9.76
CA GLU A 30 -0.91 8.11 10.74
C GLU A 30 0.46 7.51 10.39
N GLN A 31 0.48 6.34 9.74
CA GLN A 31 1.71 5.65 9.37
C GLN A 31 2.27 6.13 8.02
N PHE A 32 1.38 6.47 7.08
CA PHE A 32 1.76 6.73 5.70
C PHE A 32 1.87 8.22 5.33
N THR A 33 1.27 9.13 6.10
CA THR A 33 1.31 10.58 5.78
C THR A 33 2.73 11.11 5.77
N GLU A 34 3.51 10.86 6.82
CA GLU A 34 4.91 11.28 6.90
C GLU A 34 5.74 10.60 5.80
N TYR A 35 5.56 9.29 5.62
CA TYR A 35 6.25 8.52 4.58
C TYR A 35 6.00 9.08 3.17
N PHE A 36 4.75 9.36 2.82
CA PHE A 36 4.42 9.91 1.51
C PHE A 36 4.86 11.37 1.36
N THR A 37 4.88 12.14 2.44
CA THR A 37 5.29 13.55 2.42
C THR A 37 6.80 13.69 2.21
N TYR A 38 7.60 12.86 2.88
CA TYR A 38 9.06 13.05 2.94
C TYR A 38 9.88 11.99 2.19
N HIS A 39 9.33 10.80 1.96
CA HIS A 39 10.12 9.65 1.46
C HIS A 39 9.60 9.06 0.14
N CYS A 40 8.31 9.20 -0.17
CA CYS A 40 7.73 8.67 -1.40
C CYS A 40 7.49 9.75 -2.45
N LEU A 41 8.54 10.05 -3.21
CA LEU A 41 8.39 10.89 -4.40
C LEU A 41 7.59 10.14 -5.47
N ARG A 42 6.63 10.82 -6.11
CA ARG A 42 5.78 10.29 -7.21
C ARG A 42 4.94 9.08 -6.79
N LYS A 43 4.22 9.20 -5.67
CA LYS A 43 3.33 8.18 -5.13
C LYS A 43 2.41 7.57 -6.21
N GLU A 44 1.75 8.41 -6.99
CA GLU A 44 0.76 8.01 -8.01
C GLU A 44 1.41 7.12 -9.07
N GLN A 45 2.58 7.52 -9.58
CA GLN A 45 3.32 6.74 -10.57
C GLN A 45 3.79 5.41 -9.98
N LYS A 46 4.30 5.42 -8.73
CA LYS A 46 4.72 4.20 -8.04
C LYS A 46 3.56 3.23 -7.80
N MET A 47 2.35 3.72 -7.52
CA MET A 47 1.15 2.88 -7.39
C MET A 47 0.82 2.20 -8.72
N GLN A 48 0.82 2.96 -9.83
CA GLN A 48 0.58 2.40 -11.17
C GLN A 48 1.64 1.37 -11.56
N ASP A 49 2.92 1.68 -11.33
CA ASP A 49 4.03 0.76 -11.60
C ASP A 49 3.91 -0.52 -10.78
N ALA A 50 3.47 -0.43 -9.52
CA ALA A 50 3.26 -1.58 -8.66
C ALA A 50 2.16 -2.51 -9.19
N LEU A 51 1.07 -1.96 -9.73
CA LEU A 51 0.01 -2.74 -10.36
C LEU A 51 0.51 -3.47 -11.62
N GLY A 52 1.37 -2.83 -12.41
CA GLY A 52 2.00 -3.46 -13.57
C GLY A 52 2.98 -4.59 -13.21
N LYS A 53 3.69 -4.46 -12.08
CA LYS A 53 4.65 -5.46 -11.59
C LYS A 53 3.99 -6.62 -10.86
N HIS A 54 2.85 -6.38 -10.21
CA HIS A 54 2.14 -7.36 -9.41
C HIS A 54 0.70 -7.53 -9.92
N PRO A 55 0.53 -8.10 -11.12
CA PRO A 55 -0.78 -8.18 -11.79
C PRO A 55 -1.76 -9.21 -11.18
N ALA A 56 -1.33 -10.00 -10.19
CA ALA A 56 -2.17 -10.97 -9.47
C ALA A 56 -2.08 -10.75 -7.96
N GLN A 57 -3.07 -11.28 -7.21
CA GLN A 57 -2.91 -11.49 -5.77
C GLN A 57 -1.52 -12.03 -5.48
N LEU A 58 -0.88 -11.57 -4.41
CA LEU A 58 0.37 -12.11 -3.87
C LEU A 58 0.14 -13.58 -3.49
N LYS A 59 0.02 -14.47 -4.48
CA LYS A 59 -0.06 -15.91 -4.29
C LYS A 59 1.37 -16.34 -4.04
N GLN A 60 1.59 -16.82 -2.82
CA GLN A 60 2.82 -17.34 -2.23
C GLN A 60 3.57 -16.31 -1.37
N ILE A 61 3.21 -16.28 -0.09
CA ILE A 61 4.18 -16.43 1.01
C ILE A 61 3.64 -17.53 1.92
#